data_AF-A0A3Q2V6G0-F1
#
_entry.id   AF-A0A3Q2V6G0-F1
#
_cell.length_a   1.000
_cell.length_b   1.000
_cell.length_c   1.000
_cell.angle_alpha   90.00
_cell.angle_beta   90.00
_cell.angle_gamma   90.00
#
_symmetry.space_group_name_H-M   'P 1'
#
loop_
_entity.id
_entity.type
_entity.pdbx_description
1 polymer ?
#
loop_
_entity_poly.entity_id
_entity_poly.type
_entity_poly.pdbx_seq_one_letter_code
_entity_poly.pdbx_strand_id
1 'polypeptide(L)'
;MDDGAKLHLKEWLIVQIESGEYEGLCWEDENKTMFRIPWKHAAKKDYKQTEDAALFKAWAVYKGKYREGRDRADPTMWKTRLRCALNKSTDFQEVPERNQLDITEPYKVYRIQHDNSQSRPAVDCSDTLSRAPYWPFSVFPNDFRMQVMLVYQGQIVTKVTTRSPDGCFILQGHVPLGNEKIYGPCTAQQLSFPSPGSVCQPPTMAEAMNRLLCHLERGVLLWVAPDGVFIKRFCQGRVYWNGPMAQHIDKPNKLEREKTFKLLDIPTFLNGLQNCLQGRGPTPSYEIELCFGEEYPDPNVPKTKKLIMAQVVPLFAVELLQRFNLAETEDKPLTITSNTAGEKM
;
A
#
# COMPACT_ATOMS: atom_id res chain seq x y z
N MET A 1 23.05 -24.58 -20.58
CA MET A 1 22.57 -23.35 -21.23
C MET A 1 22.19 -22.41 -20.10
N ASP A 2 22.85 -21.26 -20.07
CA ASP A 2 22.87 -20.29 -18.98
C ASP A 2 21.46 -19.87 -18.55
N ASP A 3 21.11 -20.10 -17.28
CA ASP A 3 19.81 -19.78 -16.70
C ASP A 3 19.81 -18.28 -16.34
N GLY A 4 19.69 -17.45 -17.38
CA GLY A 4 19.79 -15.99 -17.28
C GLY A 4 18.70 -15.43 -16.35
N ALA A 5 19.12 -14.91 -15.21
CA ALA A 5 18.25 -14.23 -14.26
C ALA A 5 17.41 -13.16 -14.98
N LYS A 6 16.08 -13.28 -14.89
CA LYS A 6 15.16 -12.27 -15.43
C LYS A 6 15.35 -10.98 -14.65
N LEU A 7 15.89 -9.95 -15.31
CA LEU A 7 15.99 -8.57 -14.83
C LEU A 7 14.65 -8.11 -14.23
N HIS A 8 14.73 -7.38 -13.10
CA HIS A 8 13.58 -6.69 -12.54
C HIS A 8 13.24 -5.48 -13.43
N LEU A 9 12.08 -4.85 -13.22
CA LEU A 9 11.62 -3.76 -14.09
C LEU A 9 12.64 -2.62 -14.17
N LYS A 10 13.33 -2.32 -13.07
CA LYS A 10 14.37 -1.30 -12.97
C LYS A 10 15.53 -1.56 -13.92
N GLU A 11 16.20 -2.70 -13.79
CA GLU A 11 17.37 -3.02 -14.61
C GLU A 11 16.97 -3.19 -16.07
N TRP A 12 15.81 -3.79 -16.34
CA TRP A 12 15.32 -3.92 -17.70
C TRP A 12 15.12 -2.56 -18.36
N LEU A 13 14.50 -1.61 -17.66
CA LEU A 13 14.20 -0.28 -18.21
C LEU A 13 15.48 0.55 -18.37
N ILE A 14 16.44 0.44 -17.46
CA ILE A 14 17.77 1.06 -17.61
C ILE A 14 18.44 0.56 -18.88
N VAL A 15 18.46 -0.75 -19.13
CA VAL A 15 19.02 -1.33 -20.36
C VAL A 15 18.30 -0.79 -21.60
N GLN A 16 16.97 -0.60 -21.56
CA GLN A 16 16.24 -0.03 -22.70
C GLN A 16 16.51 1.47 -22.91
N ILE A 17 16.77 2.23 -21.85
CA ILE A 17 17.15 3.64 -21.96
C ILE A 17 18.57 3.75 -22.55
N GLU A 18 19.48 2.90 -22.09
CA GLU A 18 20.87 2.90 -22.54
C GLU A 18 21.06 2.33 -23.95
N SER A 19 20.14 1.48 -24.43
CA SER A 19 20.19 0.97 -25.81
C SER A 19 19.94 2.05 -26.86
N GLY A 20 19.21 3.12 -26.51
CA GLY A 20 18.84 4.19 -27.44
C GLY A 20 17.89 3.76 -28.56
N GLU A 21 17.30 2.57 -28.46
CA GLU A 21 16.46 1.98 -29.53
C GLU A 21 15.06 2.60 -29.64
N TYR A 22 14.60 3.28 -28.58
CA TYR A 22 13.25 3.85 -28.51
C TYR A 22 13.30 5.37 -28.54
N GLU A 23 12.77 5.96 -29.61
CA GLU A 23 12.76 7.41 -29.79
C GLU A 23 12.04 8.12 -28.62
N GLY A 24 12.72 9.08 -28.01
CA GLY A 24 12.20 9.86 -26.88
C GLY A 24 12.29 9.18 -25.50
N LEU A 25 12.76 7.93 -25.41
CA LEU A 25 13.17 7.30 -24.15
C LEU A 25 14.61 7.68 -23.85
N CYS A 26 14.85 8.57 -22.89
CA CYS A 26 16.21 8.99 -22.53
C CYS A 26 16.32 9.47 -21.07
N TRP A 27 17.56 9.58 -20.60
CA TRP A 27 17.88 10.26 -19.35
C TRP A 27 17.60 11.77 -19.46
N GLU A 28 17.12 12.36 -18.36
CA GLU A 28 16.86 13.79 -18.19
C GLU A 28 18.01 14.50 -17.47
N ASP A 29 18.90 13.74 -16.83
CA ASP A 29 20.03 14.24 -16.07
C ASP A 29 21.29 13.39 -16.30
N GLU A 30 22.46 14.02 -16.18
CA GLU A 30 23.76 13.34 -16.35
C GLU A 30 24.01 12.25 -15.30
N ASN A 31 23.43 12.42 -14.11
CA ASN A 31 23.53 11.47 -13.00
C ASN A 31 22.66 10.22 -13.20
N LYS A 32 21.91 10.12 -14.30
CA LYS A 32 21.02 8.99 -14.63
C LYS A 32 20.06 8.64 -13.48
N THR A 33 19.48 9.67 -12.86
CA THR A 33 18.50 9.51 -11.78
C THR A 33 17.09 9.77 -12.24
N MET A 34 16.91 10.44 -13.39
CA MET A 34 15.61 10.74 -13.98
C MET A 34 15.62 10.43 -15.47
N PHE A 35 14.54 9.83 -15.96
CA PHE A 35 14.36 9.54 -17.37
C PHE A 35 12.94 9.88 -17.79
N ARG A 36 12.74 10.05 -19.09
CA ARG A 36 11.42 10.27 -19.68
C ARG A 36 10.98 9.10 -20.54
N ILE A 37 9.68 8.85 -20.57
CA ILE A 37 9.04 7.87 -21.44
C ILE A 37 8.06 8.59 -22.39
N PRO A 38 8.14 8.35 -23.70
CA PRO A 38 7.13 8.81 -24.67
C PRO A 38 5.72 8.34 -24.30
N TRP A 39 4.74 9.25 -24.30
CA TRP A 39 3.40 9.00 -23.79
C TRP A 39 2.27 9.31 -24.76
N LYS A 40 2.52 9.22 -26.07
CA LYS A 40 1.54 9.53 -27.13
C LYS A 40 0.24 8.74 -26.99
N HIS A 41 -0.89 9.41 -27.22
CA HIS A 41 -2.22 8.80 -27.09
C HIS A 41 -2.63 8.17 -28.42
N ALA A 42 -3.12 6.92 -28.40
CA ALA A 42 -3.51 6.17 -29.60
C ALA A 42 -4.67 6.80 -30.40
N ALA A 43 -5.31 7.85 -29.87
CA ALA A 43 -6.38 8.59 -30.54
C ALA A 43 -5.85 9.78 -31.37
N LYS A 44 -4.56 10.12 -31.28
CA LYS A 44 -3.95 11.15 -32.12
C LYS A 44 -3.81 10.64 -33.56
N LYS A 45 -4.07 11.51 -34.55
CA LYS A 45 -4.06 11.15 -35.98
C LYS A 45 -2.69 10.70 -36.50
N ASP A 46 -1.63 11.16 -35.86
CA ASP A 46 -0.23 10.86 -36.17
C ASP A 46 0.35 9.73 -35.31
N TYR A 47 -0.50 8.98 -34.60
CA TYR A 47 -0.07 7.83 -33.81
C TYR A 47 0.36 6.67 -34.71
N LYS A 48 1.62 6.26 -34.59
CA LYS A 48 2.22 5.13 -35.29
C LYS A 48 2.44 3.99 -34.32
N GLN A 49 1.61 2.96 -34.41
CA GLN A 49 1.69 1.79 -33.54
C GLN A 49 3.08 1.14 -33.45
N THR A 50 3.83 1.10 -34.56
CA THR A 50 5.15 0.48 -34.60
C THR A 50 6.20 1.25 -33.80
N GLU A 51 6.11 2.58 -33.80
CA GLU A 51 7.07 3.48 -33.15
C GLU A 51 6.58 3.83 -31.73
N ASP A 52 5.36 4.39 -31.61
CA ASP A 52 4.78 4.87 -30.35
C ASP A 52 4.43 3.76 -29.35
N ALA A 53 4.32 2.51 -29.82
CA ALA A 53 4.08 1.35 -28.96
C ALA A 53 5.31 0.48 -28.73
N ALA A 54 6.46 0.81 -29.32
CA ALA A 54 7.65 -0.04 -29.35
C ALA A 54 8.12 -0.45 -27.95
N LEU A 55 8.32 0.51 -27.05
CA LEU A 55 8.75 0.24 -25.67
C LEU A 55 7.74 -0.61 -24.90
N PHE A 56 6.45 -0.29 -25.06
CA PHE A 56 5.37 -1.02 -24.40
C PHE A 56 5.27 -2.46 -24.91
N LYS A 57 5.42 -2.65 -26.21
CA LYS A 57 5.47 -3.97 -26.87
C LYS A 57 6.66 -4.76 -26.36
N ALA A 58 7.85 -4.16 -26.29
CA ALA A 58 9.06 -4.81 -25.80
C ALA A 58 8.89 -5.30 -24.36
N TRP A 59 8.29 -4.50 -23.48
CA TRP A 59 7.96 -4.93 -22.11
C TRP A 59 6.99 -6.12 -22.10
N ALA A 60 5.97 -6.10 -22.96
CA ALA A 60 5.01 -7.20 -23.07
C ALA A 60 5.65 -8.50 -23.58
N VAL A 61 6.58 -8.42 -24.53
CA VAL A 61 7.39 -9.55 -25.00
C VAL A 61 8.29 -10.06 -23.89
N TYR A 62 9.02 -9.17 -23.21
CA TYR A 62 9.95 -9.51 -22.13
C TYR A 62 9.29 -10.26 -20.99
N LYS A 63 8.09 -9.84 -20.57
CA LYS A 63 7.29 -10.53 -19.54
C LYS A 63 6.57 -11.79 -20.06
N GLY A 64 6.76 -12.16 -21.32
CA GLY A 64 6.15 -13.32 -21.96
C GLY A 64 4.64 -13.20 -22.13
N LYS A 65 4.11 -11.97 -22.14
CA LYS A 65 2.68 -11.67 -22.18
C LYS A 65 2.19 -11.26 -23.59
N TYR A 66 3.08 -11.26 -24.57
CA TYR A 66 2.79 -11.11 -26.00
C TYR A 66 3.83 -11.91 -26.79
N ARG A 67 3.37 -12.70 -27.77
CA ARG A 67 4.21 -13.46 -28.70
C ARG A 67 4.02 -12.92 -30.11
N GLU A 68 5.09 -12.39 -30.67
CA GLU A 68 5.08 -11.81 -32.00
C GLU A 68 4.73 -12.84 -33.07
N GLY A 69 3.87 -12.46 -34.02
CA GLY A 69 3.37 -13.35 -35.08
C GLY A 69 2.31 -14.37 -34.64
N ARG A 70 2.04 -14.52 -33.33
CA ARG A 70 1.03 -15.45 -32.79
C ARG A 70 -0.15 -14.75 -32.14
N ASP A 71 0.13 -13.75 -31.30
CA ASP A 71 -0.91 -13.02 -30.57
C ASP A 71 -1.34 -11.79 -31.38
N ARG A 72 -2.60 -11.37 -31.24
CA ARG A 72 -3.09 -10.12 -31.85
C ARG A 72 -2.46 -8.93 -31.13
N ALA A 73 -1.90 -7.99 -31.91
CA ALA A 73 -1.31 -6.77 -31.36
C ALA A 73 -2.36 -5.88 -30.67
N ASP A 74 -2.03 -5.42 -29.46
CA ASP A 74 -2.88 -4.53 -28.65
C ASP A 74 -2.02 -3.48 -27.92
N PRO A 75 -1.72 -2.34 -28.58
CA PRO A 75 -0.90 -1.26 -28.02
C PRO A 75 -1.46 -0.66 -26.73
N THR A 76 -2.79 -0.57 -26.62
CA THR A 76 -3.47 -0.04 -25.43
C THR A 76 -3.20 -0.91 -24.22
N MET A 77 -3.24 -2.23 -24.42
CA MET A 77 -2.98 -3.21 -23.37
C MET A 77 -1.49 -3.24 -23.01
N TRP A 78 -0.58 -3.17 -23.97
CA TRP A 78 0.87 -3.06 -23.71
C TRP A 78 1.21 -1.82 -22.87
N LYS A 79 0.68 -0.64 -23.27
CA LYS A 79 0.89 0.62 -22.54
C LYS A 79 0.33 0.54 -21.12
N THR A 80 -0.85 -0.08 -20.95
CA THR A 80 -1.45 -0.29 -19.64
C THR A 80 -0.58 -1.16 -18.74
N ARG A 81 0.03 -2.22 -19.27
CA ARG A 81 0.91 -3.11 -18.50
C ARG A 81 2.16 -2.41 -18.00
N LEU A 82 2.87 -1.67 -18.87
CA LEU A 82 4.06 -0.93 -18.43
C LEU A 82 3.69 0.16 -17.42
N ARG A 83 2.61 0.92 -17.66
CA ARG A 83 2.09 1.91 -16.70
C ARG A 83 1.84 1.30 -15.32
N CYS A 84 1.15 0.16 -15.28
CA CYS A 84 0.87 -0.51 -14.01
C CYS A 84 2.13 -1.04 -13.34
N ALA A 85 3.13 -1.49 -14.11
CA ALA A 85 4.41 -1.93 -13.58
C ALA A 85 5.18 -0.76 -12.95
N LEU A 86 5.27 0.38 -13.65
CA LEU A 86 5.88 1.61 -13.14
C LEU A 86 5.17 2.08 -11.85
N ASN A 87 3.83 2.15 -11.87
CA ASN A 87 3.06 2.64 -10.72
C ASN A 87 3.09 1.72 -9.49
N LYS A 88 3.38 0.43 -9.67
CA LYS A 88 3.51 -0.55 -8.58
C LYS A 88 4.94 -0.66 -8.04
N SER A 89 5.92 -0.16 -8.78
CA SER A 89 7.33 -0.31 -8.47
C SER A 89 7.77 0.76 -7.47
N THR A 90 8.47 0.36 -6.41
CA THR A 90 9.12 1.29 -5.47
C THR A 90 10.36 1.96 -6.08
N ASP A 91 10.93 1.35 -7.13
CA ASP A 91 12.09 1.88 -7.84
C ASP A 91 11.83 3.19 -8.60
N PHE A 92 10.57 3.56 -8.81
CA PHE A 92 10.20 4.68 -9.66
C PHE A 92 9.20 5.61 -8.99
N GLN A 93 9.42 6.91 -9.15
CA GLN A 93 8.48 7.96 -8.77
C GLN A 93 8.19 8.83 -9.98
N GLU A 94 6.92 8.93 -10.41
CA GLU A 94 6.52 9.90 -11.44
C GLU A 94 6.76 11.33 -10.92
N VAL A 95 7.25 12.23 -11.79
CA VAL A 95 7.50 13.65 -11.49
C VAL A 95 6.54 14.50 -12.33
N PRO A 96 5.28 14.69 -11.90
CA PRO A 96 4.24 15.30 -12.74
C PRO A 96 4.58 16.72 -13.21
N GLU A 97 5.33 17.47 -12.41
CA GLU A 97 5.74 18.84 -12.71
C GLU A 97 6.67 18.94 -13.93
N ARG A 98 7.29 17.82 -14.33
CA ARG A 98 8.18 17.73 -15.49
C ARG A 98 7.55 17.02 -16.68
N ASN A 99 6.33 16.51 -16.55
CA ASN A 99 5.62 15.91 -17.67
C ASN A 99 5.29 16.97 -18.73
N GLN A 100 5.44 16.61 -20.01
CA GLN A 100 5.01 17.45 -21.13
C GLN A 100 3.99 16.67 -21.95
N LEU A 101 2.70 16.91 -21.72
CA LEU A 101 1.62 16.16 -22.38
C LEU A 101 0.95 16.91 -23.54
N ASP A 102 1.13 18.23 -23.61
CA ASP A 102 0.48 19.12 -24.57
C ASP A 102 1.35 19.45 -25.80
N ILE A 103 2.53 18.84 -25.91
CA ILE A 103 3.45 19.01 -27.04
C ILE A 103 3.23 17.94 -28.14
N THR A 104 3.90 18.12 -29.28
CA THR A 104 3.84 17.19 -30.43
C THR A 104 4.21 15.77 -30.04
N GLU A 105 5.35 15.62 -29.36
CA GLU A 105 5.86 14.35 -28.83
C GLU A 105 5.76 14.33 -27.29
N PRO A 106 4.58 13.97 -26.74
CA PRO A 106 4.35 14.05 -25.31
C PRO A 106 5.14 12.99 -24.55
N TYR A 107 5.58 13.32 -23.35
CA TYR A 107 6.33 12.40 -22.49
C TYR A 107 5.99 12.58 -21.01
N LYS A 108 6.32 11.55 -20.23
CA LYS A 108 6.26 11.53 -18.77
C LYS A 108 7.64 11.32 -18.16
N VAL A 109 7.94 12.00 -17.07
CA VAL A 109 9.22 11.91 -16.37
C VAL A 109 9.10 11.07 -15.11
N TYR A 110 10.07 10.19 -14.92
CA TYR A 110 10.19 9.30 -13.77
C TYR A 110 11.56 9.45 -13.14
N ARG A 111 11.61 9.46 -11.81
CA ARG A 111 12.83 9.42 -11.01
C ARG A 111 13.07 8.01 -10.51
N ILE A 112 14.30 7.52 -10.66
CA ILE A 112 14.76 6.27 -10.06
C ILE A 112 15.05 6.52 -8.59
N GLN A 113 14.47 5.70 -7.72
CA GLN A 113 14.83 5.68 -6.32
C GLN A 113 16.10 4.83 -6.16
N HIS A 114 17.17 5.44 -5.66
CA HIS A 114 18.39 4.71 -5.32
C HIS A 114 18.13 3.91 -4.05
N ASP A 115 18.30 2.60 -4.15
CA ASP A 115 18.65 1.77 -3.01
C ASP A 115 20.02 2.26 -2.52
N ASN A 116 20.12 2.65 -1.24
CA ASN A 116 21.37 3.08 -0.62
C ASN A 116 22.34 1.89 -0.38
N SER A 117 22.34 0.91 -1.27
CA SER A 117 22.87 -0.43 -1.02
C SER A 117 24.28 -0.65 -1.56
N GLN A 118 24.84 0.22 -2.40
CA GLN A 118 26.19 0.01 -2.95
C GLN A 118 26.95 1.32 -3.23
N SER A 119 27.75 1.76 -2.23
CA SER A 119 29.14 2.27 -2.36
C SER A 119 29.49 3.18 -1.17
N ARG A 120 30.25 2.67 -0.20
CA ARG A 120 31.12 3.51 0.63
C ARG A 120 32.57 3.06 0.39
N PRO A 121 33.46 3.91 -0.15
CA PRO A 121 34.88 3.69 0.03
C PRO A 121 35.21 3.91 1.50
N ALA A 122 36.17 3.14 2.01
CA ALA A 122 36.70 3.28 3.35
C ALA A 122 37.24 4.71 3.52
N VAL A 123 36.61 5.48 4.41
CA VAL A 123 37.20 6.70 4.97
C VAL A 123 37.16 6.55 6.47
N ASP A 124 38.34 6.29 7.00
CA ASP A 124 38.68 6.45 8.41
C ASP A 124 38.52 7.92 8.79
N CYS A 125 37.75 8.19 9.85
CA CYS A 125 37.98 9.26 10.81
C CYS A 125 36.88 9.23 11.86
N SER A 126 37.30 8.93 13.09
CA SER A 126 36.68 9.32 14.35
C SER A 126 36.13 10.75 14.31
N ASP A 127 34.82 10.95 14.51
CA ASP A 127 34.24 11.37 15.79
C ASP A 127 32.72 11.67 15.67
N THR A 128 32.00 11.45 16.78
CA THR A 128 30.66 11.99 17.15
C THR A 128 29.38 11.75 16.30
N LEU A 129 28.65 10.68 16.69
CA LEU A 129 27.18 10.57 16.91
C LEU A 129 26.20 11.54 16.20
N SER A 130 25.42 11.00 15.25
CA SER A 130 23.95 11.11 15.29
C SER A 130 23.30 9.81 14.79
N ARG A 131 22.66 9.14 15.75
CA ARG A 131 22.22 7.75 15.70
C ARG A 131 20.83 7.67 15.03
N ALA A 132 20.77 7.62 13.71
CA ALA A 132 19.59 7.07 13.03
C ALA A 132 19.66 5.54 13.17
N PRO A 133 18.72 4.86 13.86
CA PRO A 133 18.76 3.43 13.92
C PRO A 133 18.25 2.89 12.59
N TYR A 134 19.17 2.33 11.82
CA TYR A 134 18.85 1.46 10.72
C TYR A 134 18.13 0.24 11.31
N TRP A 135 16.81 0.19 11.14
CA TRP A 135 16.06 -1.02 11.44
C TRP A 135 16.57 -2.13 10.51
N PRO A 136 17.05 -3.27 11.05
CA PRO A 136 17.63 -4.31 10.20
C PRO A 136 16.57 -4.85 9.23
N PHE A 137 16.98 -5.29 8.03
CA PHE A 137 16.09 -5.82 7.00
C PHE A 137 15.17 -6.96 7.50
N SER A 138 15.55 -7.64 8.58
CA SER A 138 14.77 -8.67 9.27
C SER A 138 13.51 -8.16 9.99
N VAL A 139 13.30 -6.84 10.06
CA VAL A 139 12.15 -6.22 10.71
C VAL A 139 11.11 -5.71 9.71
N PHE A 140 11.42 -5.72 8.41
CA PHE A 140 10.40 -5.43 7.41
C PHE A 140 9.32 -6.50 7.50
N PRO A 141 8.06 -6.10 7.70
CA PRO A 141 7.00 -7.05 7.92
C PRO A 141 6.68 -7.76 6.61
N ASN A 142 7.18 -8.99 6.47
CA ASN A 142 6.72 -9.91 5.43
C ASN A 142 5.34 -10.50 5.78
N ASP A 143 4.74 -10.05 6.88
CA ASP A 143 3.42 -10.44 7.32
C ASP A 143 2.35 -9.54 6.69
N PHE A 144 1.66 -10.09 5.70
CA PHE A 144 0.55 -9.46 5.01
C PHE A 144 -0.80 -9.65 5.72
N ARG A 145 -0.83 -10.37 6.84
CA ARG A 145 -2.07 -10.69 7.53
C ARG A 145 -2.64 -9.47 8.24
N MET A 146 -3.95 -9.34 8.16
CA MET A 146 -4.74 -8.33 8.85
C MET A 146 -5.85 -9.04 9.62
N GLN A 147 -6.12 -8.60 10.84
CA GLN A 147 -7.33 -8.95 11.54
C GLN A 147 -8.42 -7.96 11.16
N VAL A 148 -9.49 -8.45 10.54
CA VAL A 148 -10.65 -7.68 10.12
C VAL A 148 -11.83 -8.06 11.00
N MET A 149 -12.43 -7.06 11.63
CA MET A 149 -13.63 -7.20 12.46
C MET A 149 -14.76 -6.39 11.83
N LEU A 150 -15.82 -7.06 11.41
CA LEU A 150 -17.03 -6.41 10.92
C LEU A 150 -17.96 -6.15 12.10
N VAL A 151 -18.54 -4.96 12.16
CA VAL A 151 -19.24 -4.45 13.33
C VAL A 151 -20.57 -3.82 12.93
N TYR A 152 -21.64 -4.17 13.65
CA TYR A 152 -22.94 -3.51 13.58
C TYR A 152 -23.25 -2.82 14.91
N GLN A 153 -23.46 -1.49 14.90
CA GLN A 153 -23.75 -0.69 16.10
C GLN A 153 -22.87 -1.05 17.32
N GLY A 154 -21.56 -1.14 17.09
CA GLY A 154 -20.58 -1.49 18.14
C GLY A 154 -20.47 -2.99 18.47
N GLN A 155 -21.36 -3.85 17.98
CA GLN A 155 -21.28 -5.29 18.15
C GLN A 155 -20.46 -5.96 17.03
N ILE A 156 -19.43 -6.73 17.38
CA ILE A 156 -18.66 -7.51 16.41
C ILE A 156 -19.53 -8.66 15.88
N VAL A 157 -19.73 -8.71 14.57
CA VAL A 157 -20.54 -9.72 13.88
C VAL A 157 -19.70 -10.70 13.08
N THR A 158 -18.45 -10.35 12.76
CA THR A 158 -17.50 -11.24 12.10
C THR A 158 -16.10 -10.83 12.51
N LYS A 159 -15.23 -11.82 12.79
CA LYS A 159 -13.81 -11.59 13.08
C LYS A 159 -12.99 -12.60 12.29
N VAL A 160 -12.12 -12.11 11.41
CA VAL A 160 -11.32 -12.94 10.51
C VAL A 160 -9.89 -12.42 10.46
N THR A 161 -8.93 -13.34 10.50
CA THR A 161 -7.54 -13.03 10.11
C THR A 161 -7.35 -13.39 8.65
N THR A 162 -6.96 -12.42 7.83
CA THR A 162 -6.72 -12.63 6.40
C THR A 162 -5.55 -13.58 6.18
N ARG A 163 -5.60 -14.34 5.07
CA ARG A 163 -4.58 -15.33 4.72
C ARG A 163 -4.00 -15.15 3.32
N SER A 164 -4.49 -14.17 2.58
CA SER A 164 -4.09 -13.93 1.21
C SER A 164 -3.13 -12.74 1.12
N PRO A 165 -2.01 -12.85 0.39
CA PRO A 165 -1.09 -11.73 0.16
C PRO A 165 -1.72 -10.65 -0.75
N ASP A 166 -2.72 -11.01 -1.53
CA ASP A 166 -3.54 -10.06 -2.30
C ASP A 166 -4.49 -9.25 -1.41
N GLY A 167 -4.52 -9.53 -0.10
CA GLY A 167 -5.35 -8.85 0.88
C GLY A 167 -6.76 -9.41 0.96
N CYS A 168 -7.74 -8.53 1.20
CA CYS A 168 -9.14 -8.91 1.31
C CYS A 168 -10.11 -7.87 0.74
N PHE A 169 -11.20 -8.35 0.17
CA PHE A 169 -12.38 -7.55 -0.13
C PHE A 169 -13.36 -7.56 1.04
N ILE A 170 -13.96 -6.40 1.35
CA ILE A 170 -15.18 -6.30 2.15
C ILE A 170 -16.31 -5.87 1.21
N LEU A 171 -17.21 -6.79 0.85
CA LEU A 171 -18.22 -6.60 -0.18
C LEU A 171 -19.51 -7.40 0.08
N GLN A 172 -20.59 -7.07 -0.63
CA GLN A 172 -21.87 -7.80 -0.56
C GLN A 172 -22.26 -8.50 -1.87
N GLY A 173 -21.49 -8.28 -2.95
CA GLY A 173 -21.76 -8.83 -4.27
C GLY A 173 -20.56 -9.57 -4.84
N HIS A 174 -20.10 -9.14 -6.01
CA HIS A 174 -18.98 -9.77 -6.70
C HIS A 174 -17.75 -8.88 -6.73
N VAL A 175 -16.59 -9.53 -6.77
CA VAL A 175 -15.29 -8.88 -6.89
C VAL A 175 -15.26 -8.02 -8.17
N PRO A 176 -14.94 -6.72 -8.07
CA PRO A 176 -15.01 -5.78 -9.20
C PRO A 176 -13.81 -5.88 -10.15
N LEU A 177 -13.11 -7.01 -10.18
CA LEU A 177 -11.94 -7.19 -11.01
C LEU A 177 -12.36 -7.54 -12.43
N GLY A 178 -11.88 -6.74 -13.38
CA GLY A 178 -12.06 -7.05 -14.79
C GLY A 178 -11.42 -8.40 -15.13
N ASN A 179 -12.09 -9.15 -16.00
CA ASN A 179 -11.69 -10.40 -16.65
C ASN A 179 -10.38 -11.02 -16.11
N GLU A 180 -10.48 -12.06 -15.28
CA GLU A 180 -9.33 -12.77 -14.66
C GLU A 180 -8.26 -13.20 -15.68
N LYS A 181 -8.66 -13.37 -16.94
CA LYS A 181 -7.78 -13.60 -18.10
C LYS A 181 -6.71 -12.52 -18.30
N ILE A 182 -6.93 -11.29 -17.81
CA ILE A 182 -6.08 -10.11 -18.02
C ILE A 182 -5.13 -9.89 -16.83
N TYR A 183 -5.62 -10.02 -15.60
CA TYR A 183 -4.89 -9.67 -14.38
C TYR A 183 -4.36 -10.89 -13.60
N GLY A 184 -4.75 -12.10 -14.02
CA GLY A 184 -4.58 -13.31 -13.21
C GLY A 184 -5.71 -13.45 -12.17
N PRO A 185 -5.85 -14.63 -11.55
CA PRO A 185 -6.79 -14.79 -10.45
C PRO A 185 -6.32 -13.89 -9.29
N CYS A 186 -7.20 -13.01 -8.82
CA CYS A 186 -6.95 -12.33 -7.55
C CYS A 186 -7.41 -13.26 -6.44
N THR A 187 -6.48 -13.63 -5.58
CA THR A 187 -6.76 -14.51 -4.45
C THR A 187 -7.20 -13.74 -3.22
N ALA A 188 -7.52 -12.45 -3.35
CA ALA A 188 -7.96 -11.62 -2.23
C ALA A 188 -9.17 -12.27 -1.55
N GLN A 189 -9.07 -12.44 -0.24
CA GLN A 189 -10.10 -13.11 0.53
C GLN A 189 -11.36 -12.26 0.56
N GLN A 190 -12.53 -12.85 0.30
CA GLN A 190 -13.78 -12.12 0.30
C GLN A 190 -14.44 -12.22 1.68
N LEU A 191 -14.79 -11.07 2.24
CA LEU A 191 -15.50 -10.92 3.50
C LEU A 191 -16.82 -10.20 3.21
N SER A 192 -17.92 -10.76 3.71
CA SER A 192 -19.25 -10.16 3.62
C SER A 192 -19.80 -9.91 5.00
N PHE A 193 -20.52 -8.82 5.18
CA PHE A 193 -21.26 -8.65 6.42
C PHE A 193 -22.42 -9.65 6.47
N PRO A 194 -22.71 -10.28 7.63
CA PRO A 194 -23.87 -11.13 7.78
C PRO A 194 -25.16 -10.33 7.64
N SER A 195 -26.27 -11.01 7.33
CA SER A 195 -27.58 -10.34 7.29
C SER A 195 -27.88 -9.69 8.64
N PRO A 196 -28.29 -8.40 8.70
CA PRO A 196 -28.67 -7.75 9.96
C PRO A 196 -29.75 -8.51 10.76
N GLY A 197 -30.63 -9.23 10.05
CA GLY A 197 -31.67 -10.05 10.66
C GLY A 197 -31.14 -11.26 11.44
N SER A 198 -29.94 -11.76 11.12
CA SER A 198 -29.32 -12.88 11.86
C SER A 198 -28.63 -12.45 13.16
N VAL A 199 -28.52 -11.14 13.44
CA VAL A 199 -27.76 -10.59 14.58
C VAL A 199 -28.69 -9.89 15.60
N CYS A 200 -29.96 -10.31 15.67
CA CYS A 200 -30.97 -9.77 16.60
C CYS A 200 -31.04 -8.23 16.64
N GLN A 201 -30.84 -7.57 15.51
CA GLN A 201 -30.94 -6.10 15.42
C GLN A 201 -32.42 -5.67 15.45
N PRO A 202 -32.74 -4.50 16.03
CA PRO A 202 -34.09 -3.94 15.95
C PRO A 202 -34.57 -3.84 14.48
N PRO A 203 -35.83 -4.16 14.16
CA PRO A 203 -36.31 -4.22 12.76
C PRO A 203 -36.03 -2.95 11.96
N THR A 204 -36.23 -1.78 12.56
CA THR A 204 -35.98 -0.47 11.94
C THR A 204 -34.50 -0.28 11.57
N MET A 205 -33.58 -0.76 12.42
CA MET A 205 -32.14 -0.69 12.17
C MET A 205 -31.69 -1.72 11.14
N ALA A 206 -32.25 -2.93 11.18
CA ALA A 206 -31.99 -3.96 10.19
C ALA A 206 -32.38 -3.50 8.78
N GLU A 207 -33.54 -2.83 8.62
CA GLU A 207 -33.95 -2.22 7.35
C GLU A 207 -32.98 -1.13 6.88
N ALA A 208 -32.56 -0.23 7.76
CA ALA A 208 -31.60 0.82 7.43
C ALA A 208 -30.24 0.22 6.99
N MET A 209 -29.74 -0.78 7.70
CA MET A 209 -28.51 -1.49 7.34
C MET A 209 -28.64 -2.18 5.98
N ASN A 210 -29.73 -2.88 5.71
CA ASN A 210 -29.96 -3.52 4.41
C ASN A 210 -29.94 -2.52 3.24
N ARG A 211 -30.50 -1.32 3.43
CA ARG A 211 -30.43 -0.23 2.44
C ARG A 211 -29.00 0.29 2.21
N LEU A 212 -28.13 0.24 3.22
CA LEU A 212 -26.73 0.61 3.06
C LEU A 212 -25.92 -0.52 2.39
N LEU A 213 -26.15 -1.77 2.81
CA LEU A 213 -25.44 -2.96 2.33
C LEU A 213 -25.63 -3.19 0.82
N CYS A 214 -26.80 -2.87 0.26
CA CYS A 214 -27.00 -3.01 -1.19
C CYS A 214 -26.07 -2.10 -2.01
N HIS A 215 -25.53 -1.03 -1.41
CA HIS A 215 -24.58 -0.16 -2.07
C HIS A 215 -23.12 -0.64 -1.96
N LEU A 216 -22.86 -1.75 -1.26
CA LEU A 216 -21.54 -2.38 -1.03
C LEU A 216 -21.22 -3.53 -2.00
N GLU A 217 -22.00 -3.74 -3.07
CA GLU A 217 -21.82 -4.86 -4.03
C GLU A 217 -20.36 -5.08 -4.47
N ARG A 218 -19.70 -4.00 -4.93
CA ARG A 218 -18.28 -4.01 -5.37
C ARG A 218 -17.28 -3.79 -4.22
N GLY A 219 -17.77 -3.36 -3.06
CA GLY A 219 -17.02 -3.20 -1.81
C GLY A 219 -15.76 -2.33 -1.85
N VAL A 220 -14.84 -2.67 -0.94
CA VAL A 220 -13.49 -2.11 -0.80
C VAL A 220 -12.45 -3.23 -0.80
N LEU A 221 -11.26 -2.98 -1.35
CA LEU A 221 -10.09 -3.86 -1.28
C LEU A 221 -9.09 -3.28 -0.29
N LEU A 222 -8.66 -4.08 0.67
CA LEU A 222 -7.59 -3.79 1.62
C LEU A 222 -6.40 -4.73 1.38
N TRP A 223 -5.18 -4.24 1.43
CA TRP A 223 -3.98 -5.07 1.32
C TRP A 223 -2.80 -4.45 2.06
N VAL A 224 -1.84 -5.30 2.42
CA VAL A 224 -0.54 -4.88 2.96
C VAL A 224 0.48 -4.92 1.82
N ALA A 225 1.31 -3.89 1.71
CA ALA A 225 2.46 -3.82 0.82
C ALA A 225 3.71 -3.44 1.63
N PRO A 226 4.92 -3.52 1.06
CA PRO A 226 6.17 -3.31 1.81
C PRO A 226 6.28 -1.94 2.51
N ASP A 227 5.61 -0.91 1.98
CA ASP A 227 5.66 0.45 2.50
C ASP A 227 4.41 0.87 3.31
N GLY A 228 3.40 0.00 3.42
CA GLY A 228 2.19 0.37 4.14
C GLY A 228 0.98 -0.55 3.98
N VAL A 229 -0.12 -0.11 4.58
CA VAL A 229 -1.45 -0.71 4.43
C VAL A 229 -2.28 0.20 3.52
N PHE A 230 -2.97 -0.39 2.56
CA PHE A 230 -3.65 0.35 1.51
C PHE A 230 -5.11 -0.06 1.39
N ILE A 231 -5.91 0.85 0.86
CA ILE A 231 -7.30 0.60 0.50
C ILE A 231 -7.65 1.19 -0.86
N LYS A 232 -8.60 0.55 -1.53
CA LYS A 232 -9.27 1.08 -2.72
C LYS A 232 -10.77 0.81 -2.67
N ARG A 233 -11.57 1.87 -2.86
CA ARG A 233 -13.04 1.80 -2.84
C ARG A 233 -13.61 1.59 -4.24
N PHE A 234 -14.53 0.64 -4.39
CA PHE A 234 -15.21 0.35 -5.66
C PHE A 234 -16.75 0.45 -5.59
N CYS A 235 -17.30 0.33 -4.38
CA CYS A 235 -18.74 0.39 -4.10
C CYS A 235 -19.37 1.76 -4.41
N GLN A 236 -20.70 1.77 -4.61
CA GLN A 236 -21.48 3.00 -4.79
C GLN A 236 -21.66 3.73 -3.44
N GLY A 237 -21.81 2.97 -2.37
CA GLY A 237 -21.96 3.47 -1.01
C GLY A 237 -20.74 4.31 -0.60
N ARG A 238 -20.99 5.40 0.12
CA ARG A 238 -19.91 6.24 0.67
C ARG A 238 -19.17 5.43 1.74
N VAL A 239 -17.85 5.52 1.75
CA VAL A 239 -17.02 4.92 2.78
C VAL A 239 -16.16 6.01 3.36
N TYR A 240 -16.19 6.11 4.68
CA TYR A 240 -15.38 7.03 5.46
C TYR A 240 -14.40 6.23 6.32
N TRP A 241 -13.32 6.86 6.77
CA TRP A 241 -12.30 6.15 7.52
C TRP A 241 -11.62 6.99 8.59
N ASN A 242 -10.95 6.32 9.50
CA ASN A 242 -10.02 6.91 10.46
C ASN A 242 -8.82 5.96 10.62
N GLY A 243 -7.65 6.50 10.95
CA GLY A 243 -6.43 5.72 11.11
C GLY A 243 -5.16 6.58 11.08
N PRO A 244 -3.98 5.95 11.10
CA PRO A 244 -2.69 6.65 11.25
C PRO A 244 -2.41 7.72 10.19
N MET A 245 -2.86 7.49 8.95
CA MET A 245 -2.67 8.41 7.83
C MET A 245 -3.90 9.29 7.53
N ALA A 246 -4.90 9.31 8.43
CA ALA A 246 -6.10 10.13 8.25
C ALA A 246 -5.75 11.62 8.35
N GLN A 247 -6.35 12.44 7.48
CA GLN A 247 -6.06 13.88 7.41
C GLN A 247 -6.78 14.66 8.50
N HIS A 248 -7.96 14.20 8.90
CA HIS A 248 -8.83 14.89 9.84
C HIS A 248 -9.19 13.97 10.99
N ILE A 249 -9.18 14.52 12.21
CA ILE A 249 -9.55 13.81 13.43
C ILE A 249 -10.98 14.18 13.84
N ASP A 250 -11.40 15.40 13.50
CA ASP A 250 -12.65 16.05 13.89
C ASP A 250 -13.65 16.20 12.71
N LYS A 251 -13.24 15.80 11.50
CA LYS A 251 -14.07 15.92 10.28
C LYS A 251 -14.08 14.62 9.51
N PRO A 252 -15.13 14.36 8.71
CA PRO A 252 -15.23 13.10 7.97
C PRO A 252 -14.11 12.91 6.95
N ASN A 253 -13.39 11.79 6.99
CA ASN A 253 -12.42 11.42 5.95
C ASN A 253 -13.08 10.49 4.94
N LYS A 254 -13.53 11.04 3.81
CA LYS A 254 -14.18 10.25 2.77
C LYS A 254 -13.16 9.57 1.85
N LEU A 255 -13.38 8.29 1.55
CA LEU A 255 -12.62 7.58 0.52
C LEU A 255 -13.20 7.87 -0.87
N GLU A 256 -12.37 8.43 -1.74
CA GLU A 256 -12.73 8.64 -3.14
C GLU A 256 -12.75 7.33 -3.91
N ARG A 257 -13.74 7.22 -4.79
CA ARG A 257 -13.97 5.98 -5.55
C ARG A 257 -12.85 5.77 -6.56
N GLU A 258 -12.41 4.52 -6.70
CA GLU A 258 -11.37 4.07 -7.63
C GLU A 258 -9.99 4.72 -7.43
N LYS A 259 -9.81 5.48 -6.34
CA LYS A 259 -8.53 6.02 -5.89
C LYS A 259 -7.95 5.13 -4.79
N THR A 260 -6.65 4.89 -4.85
CA THR A 260 -5.90 4.17 -3.82
C THR A 260 -5.48 5.14 -2.72
N PHE A 261 -5.67 4.74 -1.47
CA PHE A 261 -5.23 5.49 -0.29
C PHE A 261 -4.29 4.63 0.55
N LYS A 262 -3.24 5.26 1.10
CA LYS A 262 -2.37 4.67 2.12
C LYS A 262 -2.97 4.97 3.49
N LEU A 263 -3.29 3.93 4.25
CA LEU A 263 -3.95 4.00 5.56
C LEU A 263 -2.95 3.97 6.72
N LEU A 264 -1.84 3.28 6.52
CA LEU A 264 -0.71 3.20 7.44
C LEU A 264 0.57 3.24 6.61
N ASP A 265 1.52 4.09 6.99
CA ASP A 265 2.86 4.16 6.39
C ASP A 265 3.88 3.49 7.31
N ILE A 266 4.54 2.43 6.82
CA ILE A 266 5.44 1.61 7.63
C ILE A 266 6.63 2.42 8.17
N PRO A 267 7.33 3.24 7.36
CA PRO A 267 8.40 4.11 7.88
C PRO A 267 7.94 5.03 9.02
N THR A 268 6.76 5.65 8.85
CA THR A 268 6.18 6.52 9.89
C THR A 268 5.85 5.74 11.16
N PHE A 269 5.27 4.54 11.03
CA PHE A 269 4.97 3.65 12.15
C PHE A 269 6.24 3.23 12.91
N LEU A 270 7.29 2.79 12.20
CA LEU A 270 8.56 2.37 12.80
C LEU A 270 9.27 3.52 13.51
N ASN A 271 9.25 4.73 12.95
CA ASN A 271 9.77 5.92 13.62
C ASN A 271 8.99 6.24 14.90
N GLY A 272 7.66 6.12 14.87
CA GLY A 272 6.82 6.24 16.07
C GLY A 272 7.14 5.18 17.13
N LEU A 273 7.35 3.93 16.71
CA LEU A 273 7.76 2.83 17.59
C LEU A 273 9.11 3.11 18.24
N GLN A 274 10.09 3.60 17.47
CA GLN A 274 11.38 3.99 17.99
C GLN A 274 11.28 5.07 19.07
N ASN A 275 10.49 6.12 18.80
CA ASN A 275 10.32 7.21 19.75
C ASN A 275 9.66 6.71 21.03
N CYS A 276 8.67 5.82 20.92
CA CYS A 276 8.05 5.15 22.07
C CYS A 276 9.09 4.39 22.91
N LEU A 277 9.91 3.54 22.28
CA LEU A 277 10.95 2.75 22.97
C LEU A 277 12.06 3.60 23.62
N GLN A 278 12.26 4.82 23.13
CA GLN A 278 13.19 5.77 23.75
C GLN A 278 12.55 6.64 24.83
N GLY A 279 11.28 6.41 25.18
CA GLY A 279 10.50 7.24 26.11
C GLY A 279 10.20 8.65 25.58
N ARG A 280 10.31 8.86 24.26
CA ARG A 280 10.20 10.16 23.57
C ARG A 280 8.84 10.40 22.91
N GLY A 281 7.87 9.50 23.10
CA GLY A 281 6.55 9.66 22.50
C GLY A 281 5.57 8.57 22.89
N PRO A 282 4.29 8.72 22.50
CA PRO A 282 3.28 7.71 22.71
C PRO A 282 3.51 6.50 21.79
N THR A 283 2.86 5.38 22.13
CA THR A 283 2.80 4.20 21.27
C THR A 283 2.18 4.57 19.91
N PRO A 284 2.80 4.17 18.78
CA PRO A 284 2.26 4.47 17.46
C PRO A 284 0.90 3.78 17.25
N SER A 285 -0.06 4.52 16.70
CA SER A 285 -1.34 3.94 16.30
C SER A 285 -1.19 3.10 15.03
N TYR A 286 -1.96 2.02 14.95
CA TYR A 286 -2.03 1.11 13.80
C TYR A 286 -3.45 0.65 13.50
N GLU A 287 -4.41 1.01 14.34
CA GLU A 287 -5.82 0.65 14.16
C GLU A 287 -6.44 1.48 13.05
N ILE A 288 -7.12 0.80 12.14
CA ILE A 288 -7.81 1.40 11.01
C ILE A 288 -9.30 1.13 11.18
N GLU A 289 -10.11 2.16 10.99
CA GLU A 289 -11.57 2.08 11.11
C GLU A 289 -12.21 2.55 9.80
N LEU A 290 -13.19 1.78 9.32
CA LEU A 290 -13.99 2.08 8.13
C LEU A 290 -15.46 2.20 8.54
N CYS A 291 -16.13 3.23 8.04
CA CYS A 291 -17.56 3.48 8.24
C CYS A 291 -18.27 3.45 6.88
N PHE A 292 -19.34 2.68 6.77
CA PHE A 292 -20.04 2.46 5.51
C PHE A 292 -21.40 3.15 5.53
N GLY A 293 -21.59 4.15 4.66
CA GLY A 293 -22.85 4.85 4.47
C GLY A 293 -23.07 6.08 5.35
N GLU A 294 -22.28 6.25 6.41
CA GLU A 294 -22.39 7.37 7.36
C GLU A 294 -21.07 8.14 7.46
N GLU A 295 -21.15 9.45 7.69
CA GLU A 295 -19.98 10.30 7.89
C GLU A 295 -19.16 9.86 9.12
N TYR A 296 -17.83 9.85 8.97
CA TYR A 296 -16.90 9.42 10.02
C TYR A 296 -15.48 9.97 9.78
N PRO A 297 -14.73 10.40 10.82
CA PRO A 297 -15.17 10.69 12.18
C PRO A 297 -16.31 11.72 12.25
N ASP A 298 -17.09 11.64 13.31
CA ASP A 298 -18.19 12.56 13.61
C ASP A 298 -18.09 12.94 15.11
N PRO A 299 -17.78 14.20 15.44
CA PRO A 299 -17.61 14.63 16.83
C PRO A 299 -18.87 14.46 17.69
N ASN A 300 -20.06 14.44 17.06
CA ASN A 300 -21.34 14.40 17.76
C ASN A 300 -21.89 12.98 17.91
N VAL A 301 -21.40 12.03 17.10
CA VAL A 301 -21.90 10.66 17.06
C VAL A 301 -20.78 9.67 17.35
N PRO A 302 -20.79 8.99 18.51
CA PRO A 302 -19.76 8.02 18.85
C PRO A 302 -19.78 6.84 17.87
N LYS A 303 -18.60 6.24 17.63
CA LYS A 303 -18.44 5.10 16.70
C LYS A 303 -19.33 3.90 17.00
N THR A 304 -19.70 3.69 18.27
CA THR A 304 -20.59 2.62 18.71
C THR A 304 -22.03 2.78 18.20
N LYS A 305 -22.44 3.98 17.77
CA LYS A 305 -23.77 4.23 17.19
C LYS A 305 -23.80 4.10 15.67
N LYS A 306 -22.64 4.00 15.01
CA LYS A 306 -22.57 3.83 13.55
C LYS A 306 -23.08 2.44 13.17
N LEU A 307 -23.92 2.38 12.15
CA LEU A 307 -24.66 1.18 11.74
C LEU A 307 -23.73 0.09 11.23
N ILE A 308 -22.79 0.44 10.34
CA ILE A 308 -21.95 -0.52 9.64
C ILE A 308 -20.52 -0.04 9.66
N MET A 309 -19.67 -0.76 10.41
CA MET A 309 -18.26 -0.44 10.59
C MET A 309 -17.38 -1.66 10.29
N ALA A 310 -16.13 -1.42 9.92
CA ALA A 310 -15.09 -2.44 9.94
C ALA A 310 -13.84 -1.90 10.66
N GLN A 311 -13.27 -2.71 11.55
CA GLN A 311 -11.99 -2.44 12.19
C GLN A 311 -10.95 -3.35 11.57
N VAL A 312 -9.79 -2.78 11.22
CA VAL A 312 -8.69 -3.46 10.55
C VAL A 312 -7.44 -3.25 11.38
N VAL A 313 -6.82 -4.35 11.78
CA VAL A 313 -5.60 -4.38 12.58
C VAL A 313 -4.53 -5.15 11.80
N PRO A 314 -3.49 -4.47 11.29
CA PRO A 314 -2.36 -5.15 10.63
C PRO A 314 -1.57 -5.95 11.66
N LEU A 315 -1.44 -7.27 11.48
CA LEU A 315 -0.85 -8.13 12.51
C LEU A 315 0.63 -7.88 12.72
N PHE A 316 1.35 -7.43 11.69
CA PHE A 316 2.74 -7.05 11.85
C PHE A 316 2.95 -5.94 12.89
N ALA A 317 2.02 -4.98 12.98
CA ALA A 317 2.14 -3.87 13.93
C ALA A 317 1.99 -4.38 15.37
N VAL A 318 1.04 -5.31 15.58
CA VAL A 318 0.83 -5.99 16.87
C VAL A 318 2.07 -6.79 17.26
N GLU A 319 2.59 -7.60 16.34
CA GLU A 319 3.77 -8.44 16.60
C GLU A 319 5.01 -7.59 16.92
N LEU A 320 5.23 -6.50 16.19
CA LEU A 320 6.34 -5.58 16.47
C LEU A 320 6.20 -4.96 17.87
N LEU A 321 5.04 -4.42 18.21
CA LEU A 321 4.80 -3.84 19.54
C LEU A 321 4.99 -4.86 20.66
N GLN A 322 4.49 -6.09 20.49
CA GLN A 322 4.65 -7.16 21.49
C GLN A 322 6.12 -7.55 21.68
N ARG A 323 6.88 -7.73 20.59
CA ARG A 323 8.30 -8.10 20.65
C ARG A 323 9.11 -7.08 21.44
N PHE A 324 8.86 -5.79 21.23
CA PHE A 324 9.63 -4.74 21.89
C PHE A 324 9.12 -4.40 23.29
N ASN A 325 7.82 -4.61 23.59
CA ASN A 325 7.32 -4.53 24.96
C ASN A 325 7.84 -5.67 25.85
N LEU A 326 8.08 -6.87 25.30
CA LEU A 326 8.66 -8.01 26.03
C LEU A 326 10.18 -7.83 26.29
N ALA A 327 10.89 -7.13 25.40
CA ALA A 327 12.31 -6.84 25.59
C ALA A 327 12.59 -5.90 26.78
N GLU A 328 11.62 -5.11 27.23
CA GLU A 328 11.76 -4.26 28.43
C GLU A 328 11.56 -5.04 29.76
N THR A 329 11.02 -6.26 29.71
CA THR A 329 10.79 -7.08 30.92
C THR A 329 11.95 -8.00 31.31
N GLU A 330 12.93 -8.25 30.43
CA GLU A 330 14.05 -9.15 30.71
C GLU A 330 15.30 -8.47 31.31
N ASP A 331 15.34 -7.14 31.44
CA ASP A 331 16.55 -6.41 31.84
C ASP A 331 16.39 -5.59 33.14
N LYS A 332 15.80 -6.18 34.18
CA LYS A 332 15.88 -5.65 35.56
C LYS A 332 16.90 -6.44 36.37
N PRO A 333 18.05 -5.85 36.76
CA PRO A 333 18.95 -6.46 37.74
C PRO A 333 18.25 -6.56 39.08
N LEU A 334 18.29 -7.75 39.69
CA LEU A 334 17.89 -7.97 41.07
C LEU A 334 18.83 -7.18 42.00
N THR A 335 18.37 -6.04 42.51
CA THR A 335 19.09 -5.31 43.56
C THR A 335 19.01 -6.10 44.86
N ILE A 336 20.08 -6.83 45.17
CA ILE A 336 20.32 -7.41 46.49
C ILE A 336 20.61 -6.25 47.45
N THR A 337 19.68 -5.91 48.33
CA THR A 337 19.95 -5.01 49.46
C THR A 337 20.66 -5.78 50.57
N SER A 338 21.97 -5.56 50.69
CA SER A 338 22.75 -5.93 51.86
C SER A 338 22.37 -5.03 53.04
N ASN A 339 21.79 -5.63 54.09
CA ASN A 339 21.62 -4.98 55.38
C ASN A 339 22.97 -4.85 56.08
N THR A 340 23.44 -3.62 56.28
CA THR A 340 24.50 -3.34 57.25
C THR A 340 23.87 -2.61 58.42
N ALA A 341 23.73 -3.33 59.54
CA ALA A 341 23.46 -2.74 60.84
C ALA A 341 24.67 -1.89 61.27
N GLY A 342 24.42 -0.65 61.66
CA GLY A 342 25.41 0.26 62.23
C GLY A 342 24.83 0.93 63.48
N GLU A 343 25.38 0.54 64.61
CA GLU A 343 25.08 0.97 65.98
C GLU A 343 25.36 2.45 66.30
N LYS A 344 24.59 2.96 67.28
CA LYS A 344 24.93 3.95 68.35
C LYS A 344 25.21 5.40 67.91
N MET A 345 24.70 6.41 68.58
CA MET A 345 24.63 6.65 70.04
C MET A 345 23.47 7.57 70.41
#